data_AF-A0A972MGK7-F1
#
_entry.id   AF-A0A972MGK7-F1
#
_cell.length_a   1.000
_cell.length_b   1.000
_cell.length_c   1.000
_cell.angle_alpha   90.00
_cell.angle_beta   90.00
_cell.angle_gamma   90.00
#
_symmetry.space_group_name_H-M   'P 1'
#
loop_
_entity.id
_entity.type
_entity.pdbx_description
1 polymer ?
#
loop_
_entity_poly.entity_id
_entity_poly.type
_entity_poly.pdbx_seq_one_letter_code
_entity_poly.pdbx_strand_id
1 'polypeptide(L)'
;MKERVLVANRGEIALRIMEACENLGLDYVAVYTPGDEQSLHVKMPRAKGKPCFRISSYRDANDILAVADEAKCTAIHPGYGFFSEDFRFARRVVKRNNPLIFIGPRWEVIRDLGHKLNVKKLAYDLGIPVIPGTINPLYNELEAEAKAEELFLWQEEQGIEPPRILIKAAAGGGGMGIEEVDDLDMVRPVFRRIRAYAKRLFGDDGVVIEVFIRDYHHLEVQILGNQFG
;
A
#
# COMPACT_ATOMS: atom_id res chain seq x y z
N MET A 1 -17.30 -16.79 -23.16
CA MET A 1 -16.43 -15.64 -23.54
C MET A 1 -14.99 -16.05 -23.27
N LYS A 2 -14.03 -15.68 -24.11
CA LYS A 2 -12.62 -15.95 -23.84
C LYS A 2 -12.16 -15.04 -22.71
N GLU A 3 -11.56 -15.60 -21.67
CA GLU A 3 -10.98 -14.82 -20.58
C GLU A 3 -9.84 -13.94 -21.11
N ARG A 4 -9.93 -12.65 -20.82
CA ARG A 4 -8.97 -11.64 -21.30
C ARG A 4 -8.60 -10.70 -20.17
N VAL A 5 -7.31 -10.67 -19.84
CA VAL A 5 -6.76 -9.90 -18.72
C VAL A 5 -6.16 -8.59 -19.22
N LEU A 6 -6.64 -7.46 -18.71
CA LEU A 6 -5.94 -6.19 -18.85
C LEU A 6 -4.82 -6.12 -17.81
N VAL A 7 -3.59 -5.94 -18.28
CA VAL A 7 -2.42 -5.70 -17.43
C VAL A 7 -2.32 -4.20 -17.17
N ALA A 8 -2.90 -3.73 -16.07
CA ALA A 8 -2.95 -2.31 -15.71
C ALA A 8 -1.67 -1.85 -15.00
N ASN A 9 -0.51 -2.14 -15.58
CA ASN A 9 0.81 -1.79 -15.06
C ASN A 9 1.84 -1.70 -16.20
N ARG A 10 3.10 -1.42 -15.87
CA ARG A 10 4.23 -1.24 -16.80
C ARG A 10 5.46 -2.01 -16.35
N GLY A 11 6.48 -2.02 -17.20
CA GLY A 11 7.81 -2.53 -16.84
C GLY A 11 7.85 -4.03 -16.59
N GLU A 12 8.66 -4.47 -15.63
CA GLU A 12 8.89 -5.89 -15.37
C GLU A 12 7.61 -6.61 -14.92
N ILE A 13 6.84 -6.01 -14.01
CA ILE A 13 5.65 -6.68 -13.44
C ILE A 13 4.58 -6.91 -14.50
N ALA A 14 4.49 -6.00 -15.47
CA ALA A 14 3.61 -6.17 -16.61
C ALA A 14 4.04 -7.40 -17.45
N LEU A 15 5.33 -7.56 -17.74
CA LEU A 15 5.86 -8.72 -18.44
C LEU A 15 5.61 -10.02 -17.66
N ARG A 16 5.83 -10.02 -16.35
CA ARG A 16 5.60 -11.18 -15.47
C ARG A 16 4.15 -11.65 -15.48
N ILE A 17 3.19 -10.73 -15.54
CA ILE A 17 1.76 -11.04 -15.64
C ILE A 17 1.42 -11.56 -17.03
N MET A 18 1.95 -10.95 -18.09
CA MET A 18 1.73 -11.39 -19.47
C MET A 18 2.24 -12.82 -19.68
N GLU A 19 3.42 -13.14 -19.17
CA GLU A 19 3.98 -14.49 -19.20
C GLU A 19 3.09 -15.49 -18.46
N ALA A 20 2.56 -15.13 -17.28
CA ALA A 20 1.59 -15.97 -16.58
C ALA A 20 0.32 -16.21 -17.40
N CYS A 21 -0.20 -15.18 -18.06
CA CYS A 21 -1.36 -15.32 -18.95
C CYS A 21 -1.06 -16.29 -20.09
N GLU A 22 0.12 -16.19 -20.73
CA GLU A 22 0.53 -17.10 -21.80
C GLU A 22 0.64 -18.55 -21.31
N ASN A 23 1.28 -18.77 -20.16
CA ASN A 23 1.43 -20.09 -19.56
C ASN A 23 0.08 -20.74 -19.20
N LEU A 24 -0.92 -19.92 -18.85
CA LEU A 24 -2.28 -20.37 -18.53
C LEU A 24 -3.20 -20.44 -19.76
N GLY A 25 -2.72 -20.09 -20.96
CA GLY A 25 -3.53 -20.04 -22.18
C GLY A 25 -4.56 -18.90 -22.21
N LEU A 26 -4.41 -17.89 -21.34
CA LEU A 26 -5.28 -16.72 -21.24
C LEU A 26 -4.86 -15.65 -22.26
N ASP A 27 -5.84 -14.89 -22.76
CA ASP A 27 -5.53 -13.71 -23.56
C ASP A 27 -5.24 -12.50 -22.66
N TYR A 28 -4.45 -11.55 -23.15
CA TYR A 28 -4.10 -10.38 -22.37
C TYR A 28 -3.98 -9.13 -23.23
N VAL A 29 -4.10 -7.97 -22.58
CA VAL A 29 -3.99 -6.64 -23.16
C VAL A 29 -3.01 -5.82 -22.33
N ALA A 30 -2.07 -5.16 -22.98
CA ALA A 30 -1.14 -4.25 -22.32
C ALA A 30 -1.60 -2.79 -22.49
N VAL A 31 -1.19 -1.93 -21.56
CA VAL A 31 -1.33 -0.48 -21.67
C VAL A 31 0.03 0.19 -21.60
N TYR A 32 0.15 1.39 -22.17
CA TYR A 32 1.38 2.18 -22.08
C TYR A 32 1.13 3.69 -22.18
N THR A 33 1.95 4.48 -21.52
CA THR A 33 1.98 5.94 -21.70
C THR A 33 2.90 6.33 -22.86
N PRO A 34 2.83 7.55 -23.40
CA PRO A 34 3.69 7.96 -24.52
C PRO A 34 5.19 7.81 -24.21
N GLY A 35 5.59 8.09 -22.97
CA GLY A 35 6.98 7.94 -22.53
C GLY A 35 7.46 6.49 -22.45
N ASP A 36 6.54 5.53 -22.45
CA ASP A 36 6.82 4.10 -22.37
C ASP A 36 6.74 3.38 -23.72
N GLU A 37 6.52 4.09 -24.83
CA GLU A 37 6.34 3.48 -26.15
C GLU A 37 7.50 2.55 -26.57
N GLN A 38 8.71 2.84 -26.09
CA GLN A 38 9.90 2.04 -26.36
C GLN A 38 10.19 0.95 -25.32
N SER A 39 9.38 0.88 -24.26
CA SER A 39 9.54 -0.05 -23.14
C SER A 39 9.23 -1.49 -23.56
N LEU A 40 9.89 -2.45 -22.91
CA LEU A 40 9.83 -3.86 -23.30
C LEU A 40 8.42 -4.46 -23.15
N HIS A 41 7.67 -4.06 -22.11
CA HIS A 41 6.26 -4.45 -21.91
C HIS A 41 5.31 -3.99 -23.04
N VAL A 42 5.75 -3.08 -23.91
CA VAL A 42 5.01 -2.65 -25.10
C VAL A 42 5.48 -3.39 -26.35
N LYS A 43 6.80 -3.51 -26.51
CA LYS A 43 7.43 -4.16 -27.68
C LYS A 43 7.12 -5.66 -27.76
N MET A 44 7.20 -6.38 -26.64
CA MET A 44 7.01 -7.83 -26.63
C MET A 44 5.59 -8.25 -27.03
N PRO A 45 4.50 -7.69 -26.46
CA PRO A 45 3.16 -8.04 -26.90
C PRO A 45 2.90 -7.66 -28.37
N ARG A 46 3.37 -6.48 -28.81
CA ARG A 46 3.26 -6.06 -30.23
C ARG A 46 3.91 -7.05 -31.19
N ALA A 47 5.12 -7.52 -30.88
CA ALA A 47 5.81 -8.53 -31.69
C ALA A 47 5.05 -9.86 -31.76
N LYS A 48 4.26 -10.18 -30.73
CA LYS A 48 3.35 -11.34 -30.68
C LYS A 48 1.95 -11.06 -31.25
N GLY A 49 1.72 -9.88 -31.84
CA GLY A 49 0.41 -9.48 -32.37
C GLY A 49 -0.66 -9.25 -31.30
N LYS A 50 -0.28 -9.04 -30.03
CA LYS A 50 -1.18 -8.80 -28.92
C LYS A 50 -1.56 -7.31 -28.82
N PRO A 51 -2.78 -6.97 -28.38
CA PRO A 51 -3.21 -5.57 -28.23
C PRO A 51 -2.39 -4.81 -27.18
N CYS A 52 -1.92 -3.62 -27.56
CA CYS A 52 -1.29 -2.63 -26.68
C CYS A 52 -1.98 -1.27 -26.86
N PHE A 53 -2.69 -0.79 -25.85
CA PHE A 53 -3.41 0.48 -25.91
C PHE A 53 -2.62 1.61 -25.26
N ARG A 54 -2.63 2.77 -25.90
CA ARG A 54 -2.04 3.99 -25.34
C ARG A 54 -2.99 4.58 -24.31
N ILE A 55 -2.46 4.95 -23.16
CA ILE A 55 -3.15 5.71 -22.10
C ILE A 55 -2.39 7.01 -21.81
N SER A 56 -3.08 7.97 -21.21
CA SER A 56 -2.55 9.23 -20.72
C SER A 56 -1.70 9.04 -19.46
N SER A 57 -2.16 8.20 -18.52
CA SER A 57 -1.50 7.97 -17.23
C SER A 57 -1.88 6.62 -16.63
N TYR A 58 -0.92 5.91 -16.06
CA TYR A 58 -1.18 4.70 -15.25
C TYR A 58 -1.97 4.99 -13.96
N ARG A 59 -2.18 6.28 -13.62
CA ARG A 59 -2.99 6.73 -12.48
C ARG A 59 -4.35 7.30 -12.90
N ASP A 60 -4.74 7.17 -14.17
CA ASP A 60 -6.08 7.55 -14.62
C ASP A 60 -6.99 6.32 -14.68
N ALA A 61 -7.94 6.22 -13.74
CA ALA A 61 -8.87 5.12 -13.66
C ALA A 61 -9.86 5.09 -14.83
N ASN A 62 -10.24 6.25 -15.39
CA ASN A 62 -11.18 6.30 -16.51
C ASN A 62 -10.53 5.74 -17.77
N ASP A 63 -9.29 6.12 -18.01
CA ASP A 63 -8.53 5.71 -19.19
C ASP A 63 -8.27 4.19 -19.19
N ILE A 64 -7.84 3.64 -18.04
CA ILE A 64 -7.65 2.21 -17.85
C ILE A 64 -8.96 1.43 -18.07
N LEU A 65 -10.08 1.92 -17.52
CA LEU A 65 -11.38 1.26 -17.67
C LEU A 65 -11.93 1.38 -19.10
N ALA A 66 -11.68 2.49 -19.80
CA ALA A 66 -12.04 2.65 -21.21
C ALA A 66 -11.30 1.63 -22.09
N VAL A 67 -10.01 1.42 -21.85
CA VAL A 67 -9.26 0.34 -22.52
C VAL A 67 -9.85 -1.03 -22.23
N ALA A 68 -10.24 -1.30 -20.97
CA ALA A 68 -10.84 -2.57 -20.60
C ALA A 68 -12.15 -2.84 -21.36
N ASP A 69 -12.97 -1.81 -21.56
CA ASP A 69 -14.22 -1.90 -22.34
C ASP A 69 -13.95 -2.12 -23.83
N GLU A 70 -13.12 -1.27 -24.44
CA GLU A 70 -12.77 -1.35 -25.86
C GLU A 70 -12.16 -2.71 -26.22
N ALA A 71 -11.24 -3.19 -25.38
CA ALA A 71 -10.58 -4.46 -25.59
C ALA A 71 -11.41 -5.66 -25.10
N LYS A 72 -12.61 -5.44 -24.56
CA LYS A 72 -13.53 -6.47 -24.04
C LYS A 72 -12.85 -7.41 -23.03
N CYS A 73 -12.08 -6.82 -22.11
CA CYS A 73 -11.45 -7.55 -21.03
C CYS A 73 -12.50 -8.10 -20.06
N THR A 74 -12.16 -9.18 -19.37
CA THR A 74 -12.99 -9.79 -18.31
C THR A 74 -12.35 -9.65 -16.92
N ALA A 75 -11.06 -9.34 -16.87
CA ALA A 75 -10.31 -9.15 -15.64
C ALA A 75 -9.27 -8.02 -15.78
N ILE A 76 -8.87 -7.43 -14.65
CA ILE A 76 -7.75 -6.48 -14.54
C ILE A 76 -6.76 -7.04 -13.52
N HIS A 77 -5.49 -7.14 -13.91
CA HIS A 77 -4.38 -7.36 -12.99
C HIS A 77 -3.65 -6.04 -12.75
N PRO A 78 -3.62 -5.51 -11.51
CA PRO A 78 -3.02 -4.21 -11.23
C PRO A 78 -1.51 -4.28 -11.00
N GLY A 79 -0.93 -5.48 -10.80
CA GLY A 79 0.49 -5.64 -10.48
C GLY A 79 0.79 -5.10 -9.08
N TYR A 80 1.91 -4.40 -8.90
CA TYR A 80 2.23 -3.64 -7.68
C TYR A 80 2.40 -2.15 -7.99
N GLY A 81 2.25 -1.29 -6.98
CA GLY A 81 2.16 0.16 -7.19
C GLY A 81 0.90 0.57 -7.97
N PHE A 82 0.84 1.83 -8.42
CA PHE A 82 -0.33 2.41 -9.10
C PHE A 82 -1.65 2.11 -8.37
N PHE A 83 -2.54 1.31 -8.98
CA PHE A 83 -3.86 0.99 -8.45
C PHE A 83 -3.93 -0.33 -7.66
N SER A 84 -2.81 -1.02 -7.44
CA SER A 84 -2.79 -2.32 -6.75
C SER A 84 -3.36 -2.27 -5.32
N GLU A 85 -3.18 -1.14 -4.63
CA GLU A 85 -3.67 -0.91 -3.26
C GLU A 85 -4.74 0.19 -3.20
N ASP A 86 -5.29 0.60 -4.35
CA ASP A 86 -6.36 1.61 -4.39
C ASP A 86 -7.73 0.93 -4.28
N PHE A 87 -8.29 0.93 -3.07
CA PHE A 87 -9.61 0.33 -2.81
C PHE A 87 -10.73 1.00 -3.63
N ARG A 88 -10.61 2.29 -3.98
CA ARG A 88 -11.62 2.99 -4.78
C ARG A 88 -11.59 2.49 -6.21
N PHE A 89 -10.39 2.28 -6.76
CA PHE A 89 -10.22 1.65 -8.07
C PHE A 89 -10.76 0.21 -8.05
N ALA A 90 -10.32 -0.64 -7.13
CA ALA A 90 -10.78 -2.03 -7.01
C ALA A 90 -12.32 -2.12 -6.87
N ARG A 91 -12.92 -1.27 -6.03
CA ARG A 91 -14.38 -1.17 -5.89
C ARG A 91 -15.05 -0.77 -7.19
N ARG A 92 -14.49 0.21 -7.92
CA ARG A 92 -15.02 0.67 -9.20
C ARG A 92 -14.96 -0.43 -10.27
N VAL A 93 -13.87 -1.19 -10.32
CA VAL A 93 -13.68 -2.33 -11.25
C VAL A 93 -14.80 -3.37 -11.09
N VAL A 94 -15.16 -3.71 -9.85
CA VAL A 94 -16.16 -4.76 -9.58
C VAL A 94 -17.61 -4.26 -9.52
N LYS A 95 -17.85 -2.96 -9.33
CA LYS A 95 -19.21 -2.37 -9.20
C LYS A 95 -19.72 -1.62 -10.44
N ARG A 96 -18.88 -1.36 -11.45
CA ARG A 96 -19.28 -0.66 -12.67
C ARG A 96 -20.30 -1.46 -13.51
N ASN A 97 -20.96 -0.82 -14.47
CA ASN A 97 -22.00 -1.43 -15.32
C ASN A 97 -21.53 -2.66 -16.11
N ASN A 98 -20.25 -2.72 -16.49
CA ASN A 98 -19.61 -3.90 -17.09
C ASN A 98 -18.55 -4.44 -16.12
N PRO A 99 -18.94 -5.17 -15.05
CA PRO A 99 -18.01 -5.60 -14.01
C PRO A 99 -16.84 -6.40 -14.55
N LEU A 100 -15.67 -6.20 -13.97
CA LEU A 100 -14.48 -6.97 -14.26
C LEU A 100 -14.03 -7.68 -12.99
N ILE A 101 -13.34 -8.80 -13.15
CA ILE A 101 -12.62 -9.44 -12.05
C ILE A 101 -11.41 -8.57 -11.72
N PHE A 102 -11.35 -8.05 -10.49
CA PHE A 102 -10.13 -7.46 -9.96
C PHE A 102 -9.24 -8.59 -9.45
N ILE A 103 -8.09 -8.82 -10.08
CA ILE A 103 -7.14 -9.86 -9.67
C ILE A 103 -6.34 -9.33 -8.48
N GLY A 104 -6.87 -9.56 -7.29
CA GLY A 104 -6.34 -9.12 -6.01
C GLY A 104 -7.35 -9.42 -4.89
N PRO A 105 -7.09 -8.98 -3.65
CA PRO A 105 -8.04 -9.12 -2.56
C PRO A 105 -9.31 -8.28 -2.80
N ARG A 106 -10.36 -8.57 -2.04
CA ARG A 106 -11.61 -7.78 -2.07
C ARG A 106 -11.30 -6.32 -1.74
N TRP A 107 -12.03 -5.38 -2.36
CA TRP A 107 -11.77 -3.95 -2.15
C TRP A 107 -11.97 -3.52 -0.69
N GLU A 108 -12.84 -4.20 0.07
CA GLU A 108 -12.99 -4.00 1.51
C GLU A 108 -11.70 -4.36 2.26
N VAL A 109 -11.04 -5.46 1.89
CA VAL A 109 -9.76 -5.87 2.48
C VAL A 109 -8.68 -4.84 2.14
N ILE A 110 -8.63 -4.35 0.91
CA ILE A 110 -7.68 -3.28 0.52
C ILE A 110 -7.94 -2.00 1.33
N ARG A 111 -9.20 -1.63 1.54
CA ARG A 111 -9.57 -0.47 2.36
C ARG A 111 -9.13 -0.65 3.80
N ASP A 112 -9.41 -1.82 4.37
CA ASP A 112 -9.18 -2.10 5.79
C ASP A 112 -7.68 -2.23 6.09
N LEU A 113 -6.90 -2.80 5.16
CA LEU A 113 -5.44 -2.95 5.29
C LEU A 113 -4.61 -1.78 4.74
N GLY A 114 -5.20 -0.90 3.92
CA GLY A 114 -4.48 0.25 3.33
C GLY A 114 -4.15 1.36 4.33
N HIS A 115 -4.78 1.34 5.51
CA HIS A 115 -4.52 2.31 6.58
C HIS A 115 -3.71 1.66 7.70
N LYS A 116 -2.44 2.08 7.88
CA LYS A 116 -1.51 1.54 8.90
C LYS A 116 -2.12 1.44 10.30
N LEU A 117 -2.88 2.45 10.71
CA LEU A 117 -3.57 2.47 12.00
C LEU A 117 -4.62 1.37 12.11
N ASN A 118 -5.42 1.18 11.04
CA ASN A 118 -6.41 0.12 10.99
C ASN A 118 -5.74 -1.26 11.01
N VAL A 119 -4.60 -1.42 10.35
CA VAL A 119 -3.82 -2.67 10.37
C VAL A 119 -3.30 -2.97 11.77
N LYS A 120 -2.68 -1.99 12.44
CA LYS A 120 -2.15 -2.19 13.80
C LYS A 120 -3.26 -2.51 14.79
N LYS A 121 -4.39 -1.79 14.70
CA LYS A 121 -5.57 -2.07 15.52
C LYS A 121 -6.14 -3.46 15.23
N LEU A 122 -6.30 -3.83 13.96
CA LEU A 122 -6.79 -5.15 13.57
C LEU A 122 -5.88 -6.27 14.07
N ALA A 123 -4.56 -6.12 13.93
CA ALA A 123 -3.58 -7.08 14.44
C ALA A 123 -3.69 -7.22 15.96
N TYR A 124 -3.80 -6.10 16.68
CA TYR A 124 -4.01 -6.07 18.13
C TYR A 124 -5.32 -6.79 18.52
N ASP A 125 -6.43 -6.48 17.86
CA ASP A 125 -7.74 -7.09 18.12
C ASP A 125 -7.75 -8.60 17.82
N LEU A 126 -6.89 -9.06 16.91
CA LEU A 126 -6.68 -10.48 16.58
C LEU A 126 -5.64 -11.18 17.47
N GLY A 127 -5.06 -10.49 18.45
CA GLY A 127 -4.01 -11.04 19.32
C GLY A 127 -2.67 -11.28 18.61
N ILE A 128 -2.46 -10.67 17.45
CA ILE A 128 -1.17 -10.69 16.75
C ILE A 128 -0.24 -9.69 17.44
N PRO A 129 0.98 -10.09 17.84
CA PRO A 129 1.94 -9.16 18.44
C PRO A 129 2.24 -7.99 17.52
N VAL A 130 2.08 -6.78 18.04
CA VAL A 130 2.42 -5.52 17.37
C VAL A 130 3.53 -4.81 18.12
N ILE A 131 4.26 -3.93 17.44
CA ILE A 131 5.26 -3.08 18.09
C ILE A 131 4.55 -2.25 19.19
N PRO A 132 5.01 -2.32 20.45
CA PRO A 132 4.45 -1.53 21.54
C PRO A 132 4.42 -0.06 21.18
N GLY A 133 3.29 0.60 21.43
CA GLY A 133 3.08 1.97 21.00
C GLY A 133 1.62 2.41 21.07
N THR A 134 1.31 3.50 20.39
CA THR A 134 -0.07 3.96 20.24
C THR A 134 -0.83 3.06 19.27
N ILE A 135 -2.11 2.83 19.56
CA ILE A 135 -3.06 2.14 18.66
C ILE A 135 -3.85 3.16 17.84
N ASN A 136 -4.19 4.31 18.46
CA ASN A 136 -4.86 5.43 17.80
C ASN A 136 -3.87 6.61 17.66
N PRO A 137 -4.06 7.49 16.67
CA PRO A 137 -3.27 8.71 16.57
C PRO A 137 -3.46 9.61 17.78
N LEU A 138 -2.38 10.24 18.18
CA LEU A 138 -2.36 11.29 19.18
C LEU A 138 -2.42 12.65 18.49
N TYR A 139 -3.12 13.59 19.12
CA TYR A 139 -3.35 14.95 18.59
C TYR A 139 -2.84 16.05 19.52
N ASN A 140 -2.36 15.71 20.71
CA ASN A 140 -1.84 16.65 21.67
C ASN A 140 -0.53 16.18 22.33
N GLU A 141 0.25 17.15 22.76
CA GLU A 141 1.61 16.94 23.29
C GLU A 141 1.60 16.27 24.66
N LEU A 142 0.56 16.49 25.47
CA LEU A 142 0.45 15.89 26.81
C LEU A 142 0.23 14.38 26.71
N GLU A 143 -0.68 13.94 25.84
CA GLU A 143 -0.87 12.51 25.56
C GLU A 143 0.38 11.87 24.94
N ALA A 144 1.07 12.60 24.07
CA ALA A 144 2.31 12.13 23.46
C ALA A 144 3.43 11.90 24.49
N GLU A 145 3.61 12.84 25.41
CA GLU A 145 4.59 12.73 26.48
C GLU A 145 4.24 11.61 27.47
N ALA A 146 2.99 11.56 27.95
CA ALA A 146 2.54 10.49 28.84
C ALA A 146 2.72 9.09 28.21
N LYS A 147 2.46 8.97 26.90
CA LYS A 147 2.68 7.72 26.19
C LYS A 147 4.15 7.39 25.99
N ALA A 148 4.99 8.39 25.74
CA ALA A 148 6.43 8.19 25.68
C ALA A 148 6.97 7.70 27.03
N GLU A 149 6.57 8.32 28.13
CA GLU A 149 6.96 7.90 29.49
C GLU A 149 6.57 6.44 29.77
N GLU A 150 5.33 6.06 29.45
CA GLU A 150 4.86 4.67 29.54
C GLU A 150 5.76 3.69 28.76
N LEU A 151 6.15 4.05 27.54
CA LEU A 151 6.98 3.20 26.68
C LEU A 151 8.45 3.15 27.11
N PHE A 152 8.98 4.23 27.69
CA PHE A 152 10.34 4.24 28.25
C PHE A 152 10.41 3.30 29.46
N LEU A 153 9.48 3.43 30.41
CA LEU A 153 9.38 2.56 31.58
C LEU A 153 9.19 1.09 31.18
N TRP A 154 8.30 0.82 30.21
CA TRP A 154 8.10 -0.54 29.71
C TRP A 154 9.39 -1.14 29.11
N GLN A 155 10.17 -0.35 28.36
CA GLN A 155 11.46 -0.82 27.80
C GLN A 155 12.47 -1.16 28.91
N GLU A 156 12.57 -0.31 29.94
CA GLU A 156 13.42 -0.56 31.11
C GLU A 156 13.01 -1.85 31.84
N GLU A 157 11.72 -2.08 32.06
CA GLU A 157 11.19 -3.31 32.67
C GLU A 157 11.51 -4.57 31.85
N GLN A 158 11.60 -4.45 30.52
CA GLN A 158 11.99 -5.54 29.62
C GLN A 158 13.51 -5.68 29.47
N GLY A 159 14.32 -4.83 30.13
CA GLY A 159 15.78 -4.83 30.01
C GLY A 159 16.29 -4.32 28.65
N ILE A 160 15.53 -3.47 27.97
CA ILE A 160 15.88 -2.85 26.69
C ILE A 160 16.55 -1.50 26.95
N GLU A 161 17.87 -1.44 26.79
CA GLU A 161 18.65 -0.22 27.04
C GLU A 161 19.54 0.18 25.85
N PRO A 162 19.69 1.49 25.57
CA PRO A 162 18.90 2.60 26.12
C PRO A 162 17.46 2.62 25.55
N PRO A 163 16.45 3.07 26.33
CA PRO A 163 15.06 3.15 25.86
C PRO A 163 14.93 4.17 24.74
N ARG A 164 14.21 3.80 23.66
CA ARG A 164 14.02 4.66 22.49
C ARG A 164 12.65 4.48 21.87
N ILE A 165 12.10 5.56 21.34
CA ILE A 165 10.84 5.56 20.61
C ILE A 165 11.00 6.17 19.23
N LEU A 166 10.10 5.82 18.33
CA LEU A 166 9.89 6.49 17.06
C LEU A 166 8.58 7.28 17.14
N ILE A 167 8.66 8.56 16.78
CA ILE A 167 7.50 9.43 16.57
C ILE A 167 7.27 9.53 15.06
N LYS A 168 6.08 9.15 14.60
CA LYS A 168 5.74 8.97 13.18
C LYS A 168 4.43 9.68 12.83
N ALA A 169 4.33 10.23 11.61
CA ALA A 169 3.05 10.67 11.08
C ALA A 169 2.09 9.48 10.93
N ALA A 170 0.83 9.63 11.37
CA ALA A 170 -0.20 8.58 11.23
C ALA A 170 -0.56 8.35 9.75
N ALA A 171 -0.65 9.44 8.99
CA ALA A 171 -0.85 9.43 7.55
C ALA A 171 0.50 9.49 6.81
N GLY A 172 0.63 8.72 5.72
CA GLY A 172 1.79 8.76 4.82
C GLY A 172 2.59 7.46 4.68
N GLY A 173 3.57 7.48 3.78
CA GLY A 173 4.44 6.36 3.42
C GLY A 173 5.78 6.82 2.82
N GLY A 174 6.74 5.90 2.70
CA GLY A 174 8.06 6.21 2.11
C GLY A 174 9.13 6.73 3.07
N GLY A 175 9.01 6.44 4.38
CA GLY A 175 10.05 6.74 5.38
C GLY A 175 10.16 8.21 5.81
N MET A 176 9.29 9.09 5.30
CA MET A 176 9.28 10.50 5.68
C MET A 176 8.31 10.76 6.85
N GLY A 177 8.62 11.76 7.68
CA GLY A 177 7.81 12.09 8.87
C GLY A 177 7.97 11.07 10.00
N ILE A 178 9.20 10.59 10.20
CA ILE A 178 9.60 9.66 11.26
C ILE A 178 10.84 10.22 11.94
N GLU A 179 10.86 10.27 13.26
CA GLU A 179 12.02 10.72 14.04
C GLU A 179 12.22 9.83 15.27
N GLU A 180 13.48 9.49 15.55
CA GLU A 180 13.91 8.73 16.73
C GLU A 180 14.08 9.67 17.92
N VAL A 181 13.62 9.23 19.09
CA VAL A 181 13.69 9.98 20.34
C VAL A 181 14.17 9.06 21.44
N ASP A 182 15.27 9.45 22.08
CA ASP A 182 15.90 8.75 23.22
C ASP A 182 15.91 9.60 24.49
N ASP A 183 15.22 10.75 24.47
CA ASP A 183 15.08 11.69 25.59
C ASP A 183 13.62 12.17 25.70
N LEU A 184 13.03 12.07 26.90
CA LEU A 184 11.66 12.52 27.16
C LEU A 184 11.48 14.02 26.91
N ASP A 185 12.50 14.84 27.18
CA ASP A 185 12.45 16.29 26.95
C ASP A 185 12.32 16.64 25.45
N MET A 186 12.75 15.72 24.58
CA MET A 186 12.68 15.86 23.14
C MET A 186 11.34 15.44 22.54
N VAL A 187 10.46 14.76 23.28
CA VAL A 187 9.17 14.24 22.79
C VAL A 187 8.28 15.36 22.28
N ARG A 188 8.04 16.41 23.08
CA ARG A 188 7.14 17.51 22.67
C ARG A 188 7.67 18.29 21.47
N PRO A 189 8.96 18.72 21.42
CA PRO A 189 9.53 19.34 20.23
C PRO A 189 9.40 18.50 18.96
N VAL A 190 9.70 17.20 19.05
CA VAL A 190 9.63 16.26 17.91
C VAL A 190 8.18 16.08 17.47
N PHE A 191 7.26 15.85 18.40
CA PHE A 191 5.83 15.71 18.13
C PHE A 191 5.28 16.90 17.36
N ARG A 192 5.61 18.14 17.77
CA ARG A 192 5.18 19.36 17.05
C ARG A 192 5.69 19.39 15.61
N ARG A 193 6.95 19.02 15.37
CA ARG A 193 7.53 18.96 14.01
C ARG A 193 6.81 17.94 13.14
N ILE A 194 6.64 16.72 13.64
CA ILE A 194 6.00 15.61 12.91
C ILE A 194 4.53 15.93 12.63
N ARG A 195 3.81 16.49 13.61
CA ARG A 195 2.43 16.93 13.45
C ARG A 195 2.28 18.01 12.36
N ALA A 196 3.12 19.04 12.38
CA ALA A 196 3.11 20.10 11.37
C ALA A 196 3.45 19.57 9.97
N TYR A 197 4.42 18.65 9.90
CA TYR A 197 4.79 17.94 8.68
C TYR A 197 3.61 17.14 8.11
N ALA A 198 2.96 16.33 8.95
CA ALA A 198 1.83 15.49 8.58
C ALA A 198 0.65 16.34 8.05
N LYS A 199 0.29 17.40 8.79
CA LYS A 199 -0.78 18.33 8.41
C LYS A 199 -0.52 18.96 7.04
N ARG A 200 0.72 19.38 6.77
CA ARG A 200 1.09 20.07 5.52
C ARG A 200 1.01 19.15 4.30
N LEU A 201 1.42 17.89 4.44
CA LEU A 201 1.56 16.99 3.30
C LEU A 201 0.34 16.09 3.08
N PHE A 202 -0.32 15.69 4.15
CA PHE A 202 -1.39 14.70 4.11
C PHE A 202 -2.75 15.26 4.53
N GLY A 203 -2.80 16.51 5.04
CA GLY A 203 -4.02 17.10 5.56
C GLY A 203 -4.51 16.47 6.87
N ASP A 204 -3.71 15.57 7.46
CA ASP A 204 -3.96 14.84 8.70
C ASP A 204 -2.80 15.12 9.66
N ASP A 205 -3.11 15.56 10.87
CA ASP A 205 -2.14 15.97 11.88
C ASP A 205 -1.99 14.93 13.01
N GLY A 206 -2.49 13.72 12.80
CA GLY A 206 -2.30 12.59 13.71
C GLY A 206 -0.85 12.11 13.77
N VAL A 207 -0.41 11.72 14.96
CA VAL A 207 0.94 11.20 15.22
C VAL A 207 0.87 9.87 15.98
N VAL A 208 1.78 8.95 15.66
CA VAL A 208 1.92 7.63 16.27
C VAL A 208 3.26 7.57 16.99
N ILE A 209 3.28 6.94 18.16
CA ILE A 209 4.52 6.69 18.92
C ILE A 209 4.68 5.17 19.07
N GLU A 210 5.87 4.66 18.77
CA GLU A 210 6.18 3.23 18.88
C GLU A 210 7.57 3.02 19.48
N VAL A 211 7.81 1.88 20.12
CA VAL A 211 9.17 1.48 20.52
C VAL A 211 10.07 1.38 19.29
N PHE A 212 11.28 1.90 19.42
CA PHE A 212 12.31 1.77 18.39
C PHE A 212 13.02 0.43 18.54
N ILE A 213 12.87 -0.43 17.53
CA ILE A 213 13.56 -1.73 17.49
C ILE A 213 14.88 -1.55 16.75
N ARG A 214 15.99 -1.79 17.45
CA ARG A 214 17.34 -1.88 16.84
C ARG A 214 17.61 -3.30 16.38
N ASP A 215 18.55 -3.43 15.44
CA ASP A 215 19.14 -4.71 15.02
C ASP A 215 18.09 -5.79 14.73
N TYR A 216 17.13 -5.44 13.87
CA TYR A 216 16.06 -6.37 13.46
C TYR A 216 16.37 -7.02 12.12
N HIS A 217 15.86 -8.23 11.96
CA HIS A 217 15.67 -8.82 10.64
C HIS A 217 14.25 -8.52 10.17
N HIS A 218 14.13 -7.92 8.99
CA HIS A 218 12.83 -7.77 8.35
C HIS A 218 12.39 -9.14 7.81
N LEU A 219 11.29 -9.66 8.35
CA LEU A 219 10.66 -10.89 7.89
C LEU A 219 9.27 -10.56 7.36
N GLU A 220 8.96 -11.12 6.19
CA GLU A 220 7.64 -11.04 5.57
C GLU A 220 7.21 -12.44 5.12
N VAL A 221 5.91 -12.72 5.26
CA VAL A 221 5.34 -14.03 4.96
C VAL A 221 4.43 -13.89 3.76
N GLN A 222 4.74 -14.60 2.68
CA GLN A 222 3.85 -14.68 1.53
C GLN A 222 2.62 -15.52 1.88
N ILE A 223 1.43 -14.98 1.60
CA ILE A 223 0.15 -15.66 1.82
C ILE A 223 -0.55 -15.82 0.47
N LEU A 224 -1.29 -16.92 0.31
CA LEU A 224 -2.22 -17.14 -0.77
C LEU A 224 -3.54 -17.65 -0.17
N GLY A 225 -4.65 -16.98 -0.48
CA GLY A 225 -6.00 -17.37 -0.06
C GLY A 225 -6.93 -17.47 -1.27
N ASN A 226 -7.85 -18.45 -1.25
CA ASN A 226 -8.88 -18.60 -2.26
C ASN A 226 -10.21 -17.99 -1.76
N GLN A 227 -11.29 -18.11 -2.54
CA GLN A 227 -12.61 -17.55 -2.19
C GLN A 227 -13.46 -18.45 -1.28
N PHE A 228 -12.99 -19.65 -0.95
CA PHE A 228 -13.71 -20.70 -0.22
C PHE A 228 -13.28 -20.83 1.25
N GLY A 229 -12.30 -20.03 1.70
CA GLY A 229 -11.69 -20.13 3.03
C GLY A 229 -10.49 -21.07 3.05
#